data_AF-A0A821JID2-F1
#
_entry.id   AF-A0A821JID2-F1
#
_cell.length_a   1.000
_cell.length_b   1.000
_cell.length_c   1.000
_cell.angle_alpha   90.00
_cell.angle_beta   90.00
_cell.angle_gamma   90.00
#
_symmetry.space_group_name_H-M   'P 1'
#
loop_
_entity.id
_entity.type
_entity.pdbx_description
1 polymer ?
#
loop_
_entity_poly.entity_id
_entity_poly.type
_entity_poly.pdbx_seq_one_letter_code
_entity_poly.pdbx_strand_id
1 'polypeptide(L)'
;LVVGCSPMSGLSQSTLECFYDHDCVAKLSRFLDISFTVLNRSATRFSPTTPISVILEENLLESSSYSANYSKYFELCAPSTCQYHYTKQNTVVYIFTTLLGLYGGLTAILQVLVWQLFRLCRCIMERCPCLLRRIHPPP
;
A
#
# COMPACT_ATOMS: atom_id res chain seq x y z
N LEU A 1 15.15 26.38 6.22
CA LEU A 1 15.60 25.00 5.97
C LEU A 1 15.36 24.16 7.22
N VAL A 2 14.53 23.14 7.09
CA VAL A 2 14.16 22.19 8.15
C VAL A 2 14.92 20.89 7.88
N VAL A 3 15.67 20.43 8.87
CA VAL A 3 16.39 19.15 8.79
C VAL A 3 15.47 18.06 9.32
N GLY A 4 15.08 17.12 8.46
CA GLY A 4 14.28 15.95 8.83
C GLY A 4 15.12 14.68 8.86
N CYS A 5 14.62 13.63 9.52
CA CYS A 5 15.25 12.31 9.51
C CYS A 5 15.35 11.69 8.11
N SER A 6 14.52 12.14 7.17
CA SER A 6 14.67 11.86 5.74
C SER A 6 14.80 13.17 4.97
N PRO A 7 15.64 13.22 3.91
CA PRO A 7 15.81 14.41 3.10
C PRO A 7 14.48 14.84 2.47
N MET A 8 13.62 13.88 2.10
CA MET A 8 12.29 14.14 1.56
C MET A 8 11.38 14.88 2.54
N SER A 9 11.32 14.42 3.80
CA SER A 9 10.48 15.03 4.84
C SER A 9 10.99 16.39 5.30
N GLY A 10 12.32 16.58 5.34
CA GLY A 10 12.93 17.88 5.64
C GLY A 10 12.72 18.89 4.51
N LEU A 11 12.83 18.42 3.26
CA LEU A 11 12.63 19.25 2.07
C LEU A 11 11.18 19.69 1.95
N SER A 12 10.19 18.80 2.15
CA SER A 12 8.78 19.17 2.01
C SER A 12 8.33 20.26 2.99
N GLN A 13 8.87 20.25 4.21
CA GLN A 13 8.56 21.26 5.24
C GLN A 13 9.43 22.52 5.14
N SER A 14 10.45 22.52 4.29
CA SER A 14 11.32 23.68 4.09
C SER A 14 10.68 24.70 3.16
N THR A 15 11.09 25.96 3.33
CA THR A 15 10.80 27.07 2.43
C THR A 15 12.03 27.40 1.59
N LEU A 16 11.82 28.05 0.44
CA LEU A 16 12.89 28.45 -0.49
C LEU A 16 13.49 29.84 -0.19
N GLU A 17 13.12 30.47 0.92
CA GLU A 17 13.55 31.82 1.31
C GLU A 17 15.06 32.01 1.26
N CYS A 18 15.81 31.00 1.70
CA CYS A 18 17.28 31.01 1.73
C CYS A 18 17.90 31.09 0.34
N PHE A 19 17.24 30.57 -0.70
CA PHE A 19 17.78 30.53 -2.06
C PHE A 19 17.69 31.88 -2.79
N TYR A 20 16.93 32.83 -2.25
CA TYR A 20 16.82 34.21 -2.75
C TYR A 20 17.73 35.20 -2.01
N ASP A 21 18.42 34.74 -0.97
CA ASP A 21 19.27 35.58 -0.12
C ASP A 21 20.74 35.23 -0.30
N HIS A 22 21.57 36.22 -0.63
CA HIS A 22 22.97 35.99 -0.95
C HIS A 22 23.78 35.46 0.25
N ASP A 23 23.54 36.00 1.45
CA ASP A 23 24.23 35.60 2.66
C ASP A 23 23.83 34.19 3.10
N CYS A 24 22.57 33.83 2.92
CA CYS A 24 22.07 32.49 3.21
C CYS A 24 22.67 31.44 2.25
N VAL A 25 22.66 31.72 0.95
CA VAL A 25 23.27 30.84 -0.06
C VAL A 25 24.77 30.68 0.17
N ALA A 26 25.49 31.74 0.53
CA ALA A 26 26.93 31.68 0.79
C ALA A 26 27.30 30.81 2.02
N LYS A 27 26.43 30.74 3.02
CA LYS A 27 26.60 29.81 4.16
C LYS A 27 26.32 28.37 3.75
N LEU A 28 25.27 28.17 2.94
CA LEU A 28 24.89 26.85 2.46
C LEU A 28 25.94 26.26 1.50
N SER A 29 26.49 27.09 0.60
CA SER A 29 27.55 26.68 -0.32
C SER A 29 28.82 26.25 0.40
N ARG A 30 29.21 26.97 1.46
CA ARG A 30 30.32 26.55 2.34
C ARG A 30 30.04 25.26 3.08
N PHE A 31 28.81 25.02 3.50
CA PHE A 31 28.45 23.81 4.24
C PHE A 31 28.46 22.56 3.33
N LEU A 32 28.05 22.71 2.06
CA LEU A 32 27.95 21.61 1.10
C LEU A 32 29.16 21.49 0.17
N ASP A 33 30.08 22.46 0.19
CA ASP A 33 31.21 22.57 -0.74
C ASP A 33 30.78 22.59 -2.22
N ILE A 34 29.66 23.30 -2.49
CA ILE A 34 29.06 23.42 -3.83
C ILE A 34 28.75 24.88 -4.13
N SER A 35 29.09 25.35 -5.33
CA SER A 35 28.73 26.69 -5.79
C SER A 35 27.26 26.76 -6.21
N PHE A 36 26.46 27.53 -5.48
CA PHE A 36 25.08 27.85 -5.84
C PHE A 36 24.97 29.31 -6.29
N THR A 37 24.14 29.57 -7.30
CA THR A 37 23.75 30.92 -7.70
C THR A 37 22.43 31.31 -7.02
N VAL A 38 22.30 32.58 -6.66
CA VAL A 38 21.07 33.12 -6.06
C VAL A 38 19.94 33.09 -7.10
N LEU A 39 18.76 32.62 -6.69
CA LEU A 39 17.58 32.56 -7.56
C LEU A 39 16.96 33.95 -7.74
N ASN A 40 16.39 34.19 -8.92
CA ASN A 40 15.72 35.45 -9.22
C ASN A 40 14.25 35.40 -8.77
N ARG A 41 13.85 36.28 -7.84
CA ARG A 41 12.48 36.36 -7.32
C ARG A 41 11.45 36.68 -8.41
N SER A 42 11.85 37.36 -9.49
CA SER A 42 10.94 37.76 -10.57
C SER A 42 10.68 36.65 -11.60
N ALA A 43 11.40 35.53 -11.53
CA ALA A 43 11.30 34.44 -12.51
C ALA A 43 10.20 33.42 -12.17
N THR A 44 9.51 33.60 -11.04
CA THR A 44 8.65 32.58 -10.44
C THR A 44 7.36 33.17 -9.89
N ARG A 45 6.28 32.38 -9.96
CA ARG A 45 4.95 32.75 -9.45
C ARG A 45 4.79 32.50 -7.95
N PHE A 46 5.70 31.75 -7.35
CA PHE A 46 5.60 31.31 -5.96
C PHE A 46 6.31 32.28 -5.02
N SER A 47 5.67 32.62 -3.90
CA SER A 47 6.32 33.42 -2.87
C SER A 47 7.46 32.63 -2.23
N PRO A 48 8.61 33.25 -1.91
CA PRO A 48 9.73 32.58 -1.23
C PRO A 48 9.33 31.91 0.10
N THR A 49 8.30 32.45 0.77
CA THR A 49 7.73 31.92 2.03
C THR A 49 6.85 30.69 1.83
N THR A 50 6.56 30.28 0.59
CA THR A 50 5.76 29.07 0.35
C THR A 50 6.55 27.82 0.72
N PRO A 51 5.95 26.87 1.44
CA PRO A 51 6.58 25.59 1.73
C PRO A 51 6.69 24.78 0.43
N ILE A 52 7.79 24.04 0.30
CA ILE A 52 8.10 23.24 -0.89
C ILE A 52 7.03 22.16 -1.13
N SER A 53 6.34 21.67 -0.08
CA SER A 53 5.20 20.77 -0.22
C SER A 53 4.08 21.33 -1.11
N VAL A 54 3.76 22.61 -1.00
CA VAL A 54 2.71 23.25 -1.81
C VAL A 54 3.16 23.41 -3.26
N ILE A 55 4.45 23.64 -3.48
CA ILE A 55 5.03 23.76 -4.83
C ILE A 55 5.05 22.38 -5.53
N LEU A 56 5.30 21.31 -4.77
CA LEU A 56 5.21 19.93 -5.24
C LEU A 56 3.78 19.54 -5.60
N GLU A 57 2.80 19.94 -4.79
CA GLU A 57 1.37 19.71 -5.05
C GLU A 57 0.87 20.48 -6.27
N GLU A 58 1.35 21.71 -6.48
CA GLU A 58 1.11 22.52 -7.67
C GLU A 58 2.02 22.13 -8.86
N ASN A 59 2.50 20.89 -8.83
CA ASN A 59 3.08 20.12 -9.92
C ASN A 59 4.42 20.65 -10.46
N LEU A 60 5.24 21.38 -9.69
CA LEU A 60 6.61 21.88 -10.00
C LEU A 60 6.82 22.57 -11.37
N LEU A 61 5.78 22.67 -12.20
CA LEU A 61 5.86 23.07 -13.60
C LEU A 61 5.50 24.54 -13.68
N GLU A 62 6.53 25.38 -13.76
CA GLU A 62 6.37 26.82 -13.92
C GLU A 62 5.98 27.20 -15.36
N SER A 63 6.46 26.45 -16.37
CA SER A 63 6.07 26.60 -17.77
C SER A 63 6.09 25.24 -18.50
N SER A 64 4.97 24.88 -19.14
CA SER A 64 4.87 23.70 -20.01
C SER A 64 5.47 24.02 -21.38
N SER A 65 6.79 24.20 -21.46
CA SER A 65 7.51 24.41 -22.73
C SER A 65 8.78 23.58 -22.84
N TYR A 66 8.76 22.37 -22.30
CA TYR A 66 9.89 21.45 -22.44
C TYR A 66 9.37 20.06 -22.80
N SER A 67 9.55 19.67 -24.06
CA SER A 67 9.44 18.28 -24.52
C SER A 67 10.61 17.47 -23.95
N ALA A 68 10.63 17.29 -22.63
CA ALA A 68 11.63 16.43 -22.00
C ALA A 68 11.39 15.00 -22.45
N ASN A 69 12.36 14.46 -23.18
CA ASN A 69 12.37 13.07 -23.55
C ASN A 69 12.87 12.24 -22.36
N TYR A 70 11.94 11.87 -21.47
CA TYR A 70 12.23 11.08 -20.27
C TYR A 70 12.52 9.60 -20.57
N SER A 71 12.59 9.19 -21.85
CA SER A 71 12.77 7.78 -22.24
C SER A 71 14.00 7.15 -21.57
N LYS A 72 15.13 7.85 -21.54
CA LYS A 72 16.34 7.36 -20.84
C LYS A 72 16.13 7.16 -19.34
N TYR A 73 15.39 8.06 -18.69
CA TYR A 73 15.08 7.93 -17.26
C TYR A 73 14.16 6.74 -17.00
N PHE A 74 13.13 6.56 -17.83
CA PHE A 74 12.27 5.38 -17.77
C PHE A 74 13.04 4.08 -18.04
N GLU A 75 14.02 4.09 -18.93
CA GLU A 75 14.86 2.92 -19.24
C GLU A 75 15.77 2.56 -18.07
N LEU A 76 16.35 3.56 -17.38
CA LEU A 76 17.15 3.37 -16.16
C LEU A 76 16.30 2.95 -14.94
N CYS A 77 15.05 3.38 -14.89
CA CYS A 77 14.13 3.12 -13.77
C CYS A 77 13.07 2.07 -14.07
N ALA A 78 13.19 1.32 -15.16
CA ALA A 78 12.35 0.16 -15.46
C ALA A 78 13.04 -1.10 -14.93
N PRO A 79 12.82 -1.49 -13.65
CA PRO A 79 13.32 -2.76 -13.17
C PRO A 79 12.70 -3.88 -14.02
N SER A 80 13.54 -4.81 -14.47
CA SER A 80 13.10 -6.00 -15.23
C SER A 80 12.14 -6.89 -14.43
N THR A 81 12.13 -6.75 -13.11
CA THR A 81 11.24 -7.47 -12.21
C THR A 81 10.71 -6.53 -11.13
N CYS A 82 9.39 -6.34 -11.09
CA CYS A 82 8.74 -5.65 -9.98
C CYS A 82 8.81 -6.53 -8.72
N GLN A 83 9.52 -6.08 -7.69
CA GLN A 83 9.43 -6.68 -6.36
C GLN A 83 8.27 -6.04 -5.59
N TYR A 84 7.20 -6.80 -5.44
CA TYR A 84 6.07 -6.40 -4.60
C TYR A 84 6.39 -6.76 -3.15
N HIS A 85 6.61 -5.74 -2.32
CA HIS A 85 6.60 -5.93 -0.87
C HIS A 85 5.15 -6.10 -0.41
N TYR A 86 4.74 -7.35 -0.20
CA TYR A 86 3.49 -7.67 0.48
C TYR A 86 3.66 -7.34 1.97
N THR A 87 3.43 -6.08 2.35
CA THR A 87 3.15 -5.78 3.75
C THR A 87 1.82 -6.45 4.09
N LYS A 88 1.88 -7.66 4.65
CA LYS A 88 0.72 -8.28 5.30
C LYS A 88 0.38 -7.42 6.51
N GLN A 89 -0.42 -6.38 6.28
CA GLN A 89 -1.17 -5.75 7.34
C GLN A 89 -2.12 -6.85 7.84
N ASN A 90 -1.75 -7.45 8.97
CA ASN A 90 -2.54 -8.49 9.61
C ASN A 90 -3.76 -7.79 10.23
N THR A 91 -4.67 -7.34 9.37
CA THR A 91 -5.81 -6.53 9.77
C THR A 91 -6.69 -7.41 10.62
N VAL A 92 -7.00 -6.97 11.84
CA VAL A 92 -7.89 -7.64 12.81
C VAL A 92 -9.17 -8.16 12.13
N VAL A 93 -9.66 -7.43 11.12
CA VAL A 93 -10.77 -7.82 10.24
C VAL A 93 -10.58 -9.20 9.59
N TYR A 94 -9.38 -9.54 9.10
CA TYR A 94 -9.08 -10.84 8.48
C TYR A 94 -9.25 -12.02 9.47
N ILE A 95 -8.90 -11.80 10.74
CA ILE A 95 -9.07 -12.82 11.79
C ILE A 95 -10.56 -13.03 12.07
N PHE A 96 -11.33 -11.95 12.16
CA PHE A 96 -12.77 -12.06 12.38
C PHE A 96 -13.50 -12.69 11.19
N THR A 97 -13.17 -12.33 9.96
CA THR A 97 -13.82 -12.92 8.77
C THR A 97 -13.51 -14.40 8.61
N THR A 98 -12.28 -14.82 8.92
CA THR A 98 -11.90 -16.25 8.89
C THR A 98 -12.63 -17.07 9.97
N LEU A 99 -12.77 -16.55 11.19
CA LEU A 99 -13.53 -17.21 12.25
C LEU A 99 -15.02 -17.35 11.91
N LEU A 100 -15.63 -16.27 11.41
CA LEU A 100 -17.03 -16.28 10.99
C LEU A 100 -17.26 -17.26 9.83
N GLY A 101 -16.35 -17.28 8.84
CA GLY A 101 -16.39 -18.21 7.73
C GLY A 101 -16.23 -19.67 8.15
N LEU A 102 -15.32 -19.95 9.09
CA LEU A 102 -15.11 -21.30 9.62
C LEU A 102 -16.34 -21.80 10.38
N TYR A 103 -16.88 -20.98 11.29
CA TYR A 103 -18.04 -21.35 12.09
C TYR A 103 -19.30 -21.58 11.24
N GLY A 104 -19.56 -20.64 10.33
CA GLY A 104 -20.69 -20.74 9.39
C GLY A 104 -20.55 -21.93 8.44
N GLY A 105 -19.36 -22.12 7.86
CA GLY A 105 -19.08 -23.24 6.96
C GLY A 105 -19.19 -24.60 7.63
N LEU A 106 -18.61 -24.75 8.83
CA LEU A 106 -18.64 -26.01 9.57
C LEU A 106 -20.08 -26.43 9.92
N THR A 107 -20.90 -25.47 10.36
CA THR A 107 -22.30 -25.73 10.73
C THR A 107 -23.13 -26.11 9.50
N ALA A 108 -22.95 -25.41 8.39
CA ALA A 108 -23.64 -25.71 7.14
C ALA A 108 -23.26 -27.11 6.59
N ILE A 109 -21.97 -27.44 6.56
CA ILE A 109 -21.48 -28.74 6.08
C ILE A 109 -22.01 -29.86 6.98
N LEU A 110 -22.01 -29.67 8.30
CA LEU A 110 -22.51 -30.65 9.24
C LEU A 110 -24.01 -30.92 9.04
N GLN A 111 -24.82 -29.88 8.83
CA GLN A 111 -26.26 -30.04 8.54
C GLN A 111 -26.51 -30.80 7.23
N VAL A 112 -25.75 -30.49 6.17
CA VAL A 112 -25.84 -31.22 4.90
C VAL A 112 -25.44 -32.67 5.08
N LEU A 113 -24.36 -32.95 5.82
CA LEU A 113 -23.93 -34.31 6.13
C LEU A 113 -25.00 -35.09 6.88
N VAL A 114 -25.62 -34.51 7.91
CA VAL A 114 -26.70 -35.17 8.66
C VAL A 114 -27.88 -35.51 7.74
N TRP A 115 -28.30 -34.59 6.88
CA TRP A 115 -29.39 -34.84 5.93
C TRP A 115 -29.05 -35.95 4.92
N GLN A 116 -27.82 -35.94 4.39
CA GLN A 116 -27.33 -36.98 3.48
C GLN A 116 -27.24 -38.34 4.20
N LEU A 117 -26.69 -38.39 5.41
CA LEU A 117 -26.62 -39.59 6.23
C LEU A 117 -28.00 -40.15 6.53
N PHE A 118 -28.97 -39.32 6.91
CA PHE A 118 -30.36 -39.77 7.11
C PHE A 118 -30.95 -40.36 5.83
N ARG A 119 -30.74 -39.73 4.67
CA ARG A 119 -31.21 -40.24 3.37
C ARG A 119 -30.54 -41.57 2.99
N LEU A 120 -29.23 -41.68 3.21
CA LEU A 120 -28.46 -42.91 3.03
C LEU A 120 -28.95 -44.02 3.96
N CYS A 121 -29.11 -43.75 5.25
CA CYS A 121 -29.65 -44.70 6.22
C CYS A 121 -31.05 -45.19 5.84
N ARG A 122 -31.94 -44.28 5.39
CA ARG A 122 -33.28 -44.66 4.91
C ARG A 122 -33.20 -45.55 3.67
N CYS A 123 -32.37 -45.19 2.69
CA CYS A 123 -32.13 -46.02 1.51
C CYS A 123 -31.55 -47.40 1.86
N ILE A 124 -30.62 -47.48 2.81
CA ILE A 124 -30.02 -48.75 3.25
C ILE A 124 -31.07 -49.60 3.99
N MET A 125 -31.91 -48.99 4.81
CA MET A 125 -32.98 -49.67 5.54
C MET A 125 -34.06 -50.23 4.61
N GLU A 126 -34.45 -49.49 3.57
CA GLU A 126 -35.44 -49.94 2.57
C GLU A 126 -34.87 -51.00 1.61
N ARG A 127 -33.55 -51.03 1.38
CA ARG A 127 -32.93 -51.93 0.39
C ARG A 127 -32.19 -53.14 0.98
N CYS A 128 -31.86 -53.13 2.29
CA CYS A 128 -31.14 -54.20 2.99
C CYS A 128 -31.58 -54.35 4.48
N PRO A 129 -32.72 -55.00 4.79
CA PRO A 129 -33.13 -55.27 6.17
C PRO A 129 -32.20 -56.23 6.95
N CYS A 130 -31.31 -56.95 6.26
CA CYS A 130 -30.39 -57.92 6.87
C CYS A 130 -29.25 -57.29 7.68
N LEU A 131 -28.87 -56.04 7.41
CA LEU A 131 -27.79 -55.34 8.14
C LEU A 131 -28.23 -54.83 9.53
N LEU A 132 -29.53 -54.57 9.72
CA LEU A 132 -30.09 -54.11 11.00
C LEU A 132 -30.03 -55.20 12.08
N ARG A 133 -30.04 -56.48 11.68
CA ARG A 133 -29.95 -57.64 12.58
C ARG A 133 -28.55 -57.87 13.16
N ARG A 134 -27.51 -57.22 12.61
CA ARG A 134 -26.12 -57.28 13.12
C ARG A 134 -25.83 -56.24 14.21
N ILE A 135 -26.62 -55.16 14.30
CA ILE A 135 -26.41 -54.05 15.24
C ILE A 135 -27.28 -54.19 16.50
N HIS A 136 -28.42 -54.87 16.41
CA HIS A 136 -29.24 -55.24 17.56
C HIS A 136 -29.51 -56.75 17.54
N PRO A 137 -28.77 -57.57 18.31
CA PRO A 137 -29.23 -58.93 18.59
C PRO A 137 -30.48 -58.85 19.50
N PRO A 138 -31.56 -59.58 19.20
CA PRO A 138 -32.68 -59.72 20.14
C PRO A 138 -32.20 -60.48 21.38
N PRO A 139 -32.81 -60.22 22.56
CA PRO A 139 -32.51 -60.97 23.79
C PRO A 139 -32.85 -62.46 23.64
#